data_AF-A0AAN7Z050-F1
#
_entry.id   AF-A0AAN7Z050-F1
#
_cell.length_a   1.000
_cell.length_b   1.000
_cell.length_c   1.000
_cell.angle_alpha   90.00
_cell.angle_beta   90.00
_cell.angle_gamma   90.00
#
_symmetry.space_group_name_H-M   'P 1'
#
loop_
_entity.id
_entity.type
_entity.pdbx_description
1 polymer ?
#
loop_
_entity_poly.entity_id
_entity_poly.type
_entity_poly.pdbx_seq_one_letter_code
_entity_poly.pdbx_strand_id
1 'polypeptide(L)'
;MNVVNRIGKVVDASKVQVRKVNGMSTPCVDVCKLDPSSGYCMGCARNKEEIGSWSTKKEEERVRIIEEELPERKQYIHYPPINNNNK
;
A
#
# COMPACT_ATOMS: atom_id res chain seq x y z
N MET A 1 -3.10 10.93 -4.73
CA MET A 1 -2.81 9.72 -5.54
C MET A 1 -3.98 8.77 -5.35
N ASN A 2 -4.98 8.82 -6.23
CA ASN A 2 -6.26 8.17 -5.97
C ASN A 2 -6.29 6.74 -6.53
N VAL A 3 -6.83 5.80 -5.75
CA VAL A 3 -6.95 4.39 -6.10
C VAL A 3 -8.24 3.82 -5.53
N VAL A 4 -8.86 2.88 -6.25
CA VAL A 4 -10.06 2.18 -5.79
C VAL A 4 -9.66 0.97 -4.94
N ASN A 5 -10.18 0.90 -3.71
CA ASN A 5 -9.97 -0.23 -2.81
C ASN A 5 -10.85 -1.44 -3.17
N ARG A 6 -10.77 -2.53 -2.38
CA ARG A 6 -11.53 -3.77 -2.66
C ARG A 6 -13.06 -3.61 -2.63
N ILE A 7 -13.60 -2.58 -2.00
CA ILE A 7 -15.04 -2.32 -1.87
C ILE A 7 -15.54 -1.23 -2.82
N GLY A 8 -14.74 -0.80 -3.79
CA GLY A 8 -15.14 0.21 -4.78
C GLY A 8 -14.99 1.66 -4.31
N LYS A 9 -14.43 1.92 -3.11
CA LYS A 9 -14.22 3.29 -2.62
C LYS A 9 -12.90 3.87 -3.13
N VAL A 10 -12.95 5.13 -3.55
CA VAL A 10 -11.76 5.92 -3.88
C VAL A 10 -11.03 6.29 -2.59
N VAL A 11 -9.74 5.98 -2.50
CA VAL A 11 -8.85 6.32 -1.38
C VAL A 11 -7.64 7.10 -1.89
N ASP A 12 -7.11 8.00 -1.08
CA ASP A 12 -5.90 8.77 -1.39
C ASP A 12 -4.66 8.08 -0.79
N ALA A 13 -3.88 7.40 -1.64
CA ALA A 13 -2.66 6.69 -1.28
C ALA A 13 -1.55 7.61 -0.74
N SER A 14 -1.63 8.92 -0.99
CA SER A 14 -0.69 9.89 -0.45
C SER A 14 -0.90 10.17 1.04
N LYS A 15 -2.12 9.97 1.54
CA LYS A 15 -2.51 10.25 2.94
C LYS A 15 -2.58 8.99 3.80
N VAL A 16 -2.05 7.88 3.31
CA VAL A 16 -2.00 6.60 4.03
C VAL A 16 -1.16 6.77 5.29
N GLN A 17 -1.77 6.48 6.43
CA GLN A 17 -1.11 6.46 7.73
C GLN A 17 -0.83 5.02 8.17
N VAL A 18 0.21 4.86 8.97
CA VAL A 18 0.56 3.60 9.61
C VAL A 18 -0.40 3.34 10.76
N ARG A 19 -0.96 2.13 10.84
CA ARG A 19 -1.83 1.70 11.94
C ARG A 19 -1.29 0.40 12.56
N LYS A 20 -1.63 0.14 13.83
CA LYS A 20 -1.37 -1.15 14.48
C LYS A 20 -2.58 -2.07 14.37
N VAL A 21 -2.36 -3.32 13.97
CA VAL A 21 -3.35 -4.40 13.95
C VAL A 21 -2.78 -5.58 14.73
N ASN A 22 -3.43 -5.98 15.83
CA ASN A 22 -2.93 -7.04 16.73
C ASN A 22 -1.45 -6.83 17.15
N GLY A 23 -1.08 -5.59 17.46
CA GLY A 23 0.29 -5.21 17.85
C GLY A 23 1.28 -5.00 16.69
N MET A 24 0.88 -5.30 15.45
CA MET A 24 1.71 -5.23 14.26
C MET A 24 1.50 -3.93 13.49
N SER A 25 2.57 -3.19 13.21
CA SER A 25 2.48 -1.98 12.38
C SER A 25 2.26 -2.31 10.90
N THR A 26 1.28 -1.66 10.27
CA THR A 26 0.96 -1.85 8.86
C THR A 26 0.43 -0.56 8.20
N PRO A 27 0.90 -0.23 6.98
CA PRO A 27 0.36 0.87 6.17
C PRO A 27 -0.76 0.41 5.22
N CYS A 28 -1.38 -0.75 5.48
CA CYS A 28 -2.40 -1.30 4.59
C CYS A 28 -3.70 -0.48 4.63
N VAL A 29 -4.22 -0.10 3.46
CA VAL A 29 -5.49 0.63 3.26
C VAL A 29 -6.50 -0.15 2.42
N ASP A 30 -6.43 -1.47 2.48
CA ASP A 30 -7.36 -2.39 1.79
C ASP A 30 -7.41 -2.21 0.26
N VAL A 31 -6.33 -1.66 -0.28
CA VAL A 31 -5.97 -1.69 -1.70
C VAL A 31 -4.99 -2.85 -1.87
N CYS A 32 -5.36 -3.80 -2.73
CA CYS A 32 -4.53 -4.96 -3.03
C CYS A 32 -4.39 -5.10 -4.55
N LYS A 33 -3.91 -4.03 -5.18
CA LYS A 33 -3.58 -3.98 -6.61
C LYS A 33 -2.12 -3.57 -6.72
N LEU A 34 -1.32 -4.42 -7.34
CA LEU A 34 0.06 -4.09 -7.67
C LEU A 34 0.07 -3.30 -8.97
N ASP A 35 0.89 -2.27 -9.04
CA ASP A 35 1.25 -1.63 -10.29
C ASP A 35 2.11 -2.59 -11.12
N PRO A 36 1.69 -2.99 -12.33
CA PRO A 36 2.46 -3.92 -13.16
C PRO A 36 3.82 -3.35 -13.60
N SER A 37 3.98 -2.02 -13.63
CA SER A 37 5.24 -1.39 -14.03
C SER A 37 6.29 -1.42 -12.92
N SER A 38 5.91 -1.08 -11.69
CA SER A 38 6.84 -1.04 -10.55
C SER A 38 6.85 -2.32 -9.68
N GLY A 39 5.80 -3.15 -9.76
CA GLY A 39 5.62 -4.31 -8.88
C GLY A 39 5.16 -3.99 -7.46
N TYR A 40 4.86 -2.72 -7.16
CA TYR A 40 4.45 -2.27 -5.82
C TYR A 40 2.93 -2.09 -5.69
N CYS A 41 2.41 -2.31 -4.49
CA CYS A 41 1.01 -2.09 -4.19
C CYS A 41 0.66 -0.60 -4.28
N MET A 42 -0.34 -0.26 -5.11
CA MET A 42 -0.79 1.11 -5.32
C MET A 42 -1.32 1.80 -4.05
N GLY A 43 -1.66 1.05 -2.99
CA GLY A 43 -2.06 1.63 -1.72
C GLY A 43 -0.92 1.80 -0.73
N CYS A 44 -0.18 0.71 -0.49
CA CYS A 44 0.78 0.63 0.60
C CYS A 44 2.24 0.52 0.15
N ALA A 45 2.52 0.59 -1.15
CA ALA A 45 3.85 0.51 -1.76
C ALA A 45 4.69 -0.76 -1.46
N ARG A 46 4.12 -1.74 -0.76
CA ARG A 46 4.76 -3.05 -0.54
C ARG A 46 4.74 -3.90 -1.79
N ASN A 47 5.78 -4.71 -1.99
CA ASN A 47 5.85 -5.71 -3.04
C ASN A 47 5.11 -7.01 -2.63
N LYS A 48 5.02 -7.98 -3.55
CA LYS A 48 4.30 -9.25 -3.33
C LYS A 48 4.88 -10.09 -2.18
N GLU A 49 6.20 -10.13 -2.05
CA GLU A 49 6.90 -10.92 -1.03
C GLU A 49 6.69 -10.33 0.37
N GLU A 50 6.78 -9.01 0.49
CA GLU A 50 6.48 -8.28 1.72
C GLU A 50 5.02 -8.45 2.14
N ILE A 51 4.09 -8.46 1.18
CA ILE A 51 2.66 -8.72 1.48
C ILE A 51 2.48 -10.12 2.07
N GLY A 52 3.14 -11.14 1.49
CA GLY A 52 3.03 -12.53 1.95
C GLY A 52 3.75 -12.82 3.27
N SER A 53 4.84 -12.11 3.56
CA SER A 53 5.67 -12.31 4.76
C SER A 53 5.46 -11.27 5.86
N TRP A 54 4.55 -10.30 5.68
CA TRP A 54 4.44 -9.17 6.61
C TRP A 54 4.22 -9.59 8.06
N SER A 55 3.41 -10.62 8.28
CA SER A 55 3.07 -11.11 9.61
C SER A 55 4.23 -11.79 10.32
N THR A 56 5.25 -12.24 9.60
CA THR A 56 6.41 -12.95 10.17
C THR A 56 7.61 -12.03 10.40
N LYS A 57 7.61 -10.82 9.83
CA LYS A 57 8.66 -9.80 10.07
C LYS A 57 8.70 -9.37 11.54
N LYS A 58 9.82 -8.79 11.98
CA LYS A 58 9.91 -8.15 13.30
C LYS A 58 9.34 -6.73 13.24
N GLU A 59 8.92 -6.17 14.38
CA GLU A 59 8.32 -4.83 14.39
C GLU A 59 9.33 -3.76 13.95
N GLU A 60 10.59 -3.89 14.34
CA GLU A 60 11.67 -2.98 13.96
C GLU A 60 11.89 -2.99 12.44
N GLU A 61 11.86 -4.18 11.83
CA GLU A 61 11.97 -4.35 10.39
C GLU A 61 10.77 -3.74 9.66
N ARG A 62 9.55 -3.91 10.20
CA ARG A 62 8.35 -3.29 9.62
C ARG A 62 8.45 -1.78 9.64
N VAL A 63 8.82 -1.20 10.78
CA VAL A 63 8.98 0.25 10.95
C VAL A 63 10.03 0.78 9.97
N ARG A 64 11.18 0.11 9.87
CA ARG A 64 12.22 0.48 8.91
C ARG A 64 11.71 0.50 7.46
N ILE A 65 11.07 -0.57 7.01
CA ILE A 65 10.49 -0.63 5.66
C ILE A 65 9.47 0.50 5.48
N ILE A 66 8.60 0.70 6.46
CA ILE A 66 7.52 1.70 6.43
C ILE A 66 8.06 3.13 6.29
N GLU A 67 9.09 3.48 7.06
CA GLU A 67 9.58 4.86 7.18
C GLU A 67 10.63 5.19 6.13
N GLU A 68 11.50 4.24 5.79
CA GLU A 68 12.63 4.47 4.88
C GLU A 68 12.28 4.08 3.44
N GLU A 69 11.65 2.93 3.21
CA GLU A 69 11.56 2.34 1.86
C GLU A 69 10.23 2.68 1.16
N LEU A 70 9.10 2.61 1.87
CA LEU A 70 7.79 2.82 1.25
C LEU A 70 7.58 4.24 0.69
N PRO A 71 8.01 5.34 1.36
CA PRO A 71 7.83 6.69 0.82
C PRO A 71 8.54 6.89 -0.51
N GLU A 72 9.75 6.35 -0.63
CA GLU A 72 10.53 6.38 -1.87
C GLU A 72 9.81 5.59 -2.96
N ARG A 73 9.37 4.37 -2.68
CA ARG A 73 8.72 3.50 -3.68
C ARG A 73 7.44 4.09 -4.27
N LYS A 74 6.70 4.91 -3.51
CA LYS A 74 5.49 5.59 -3.99
C LYS A 74 5.74 6.45 -5.24
N GLN A 75 6.95 6.94 -5.45
CA GLN A 75 7.29 7.76 -6.62
C GLN A 75 7.27 6.97 -7.94
N TYR A 76 7.46 5.65 -7.88
CA TYR A 76 7.52 4.78 -9.06
C TYR A 76 6.17 4.17 -9.44
N ILE A 77 5.16 4.32 -8.58
CA ILE A 77 3.83 3.72 -8.78
C ILE A 77 3.07 4.50 -9.85
N HIS A 78 2.68 3.80 -10.91
CA HIS A 78 1.77 4.33 -11.92
C HIS A 78 0.31 4.12 -11.51
N TYR A 79 -0.41 5.22 -11.26
CA TYR A 79 -1.82 5.19 -10.88
C TYR A 79 -2.70 5.25 -12.14
N PRO A 80 -3.62 4.29 -12.33
CA PRO A 80 -4.56 4.36 -13.43
C PRO A 80 -5.54 5.52 -13.24
N PRO A 81 -6.04 6.13 -14.33
CA PRO A 81 -7.12 7.11 -14.23
C PRO A 81 -8.36 6.45 -13.60
N ILE A 82 -8.98 7.14 -12.64
CA ILE A 82 -10.19 6.66 -11.96
C ILE A 82 -11.39 7.07 -12.80
N ASN A 83 -12.10 6.10 -13.39
CA ASN A 83 -13.41 6.35 -14.00
C ASN A 83 -14.53 6.14 -12.97
N ASN A 84 -15.29 7.18 -12.65
CA ASN A 84 -16.41 7.08 -11.69
C ASN A 84 -17.69 6.54 -12.35
N ASN A 85 -17.59 5.54 -13.24
CA ASN A 85 -18.73 5.00 -13.98
C ASN A 85 -19.39 3.79 -13.29
N ASN A 86 -18.97 3.43 -12.08
CA ASN A 86 -19.57 2.33 -11.34
C ASN A 86 -20.74 2.85 -10.51
N LYS A 87 -21.90 2.99 -11.16
CA LYS A 87 -23.21 2.97 -10.52
C LYS A 87 -23.55 1.53 -10.13
#